data_AF-A0A2D6DWD1-F1
#
_entry.id   AF-A0A2D6DWD1-F1
#
_cell.length_a   1.000
_cell.length_b   1.000
_cell.length_c   1.000
_cell.angle_alpha   90.00
_cell.angle_beta   90.00
_cell.angle_gamma   90.00
#
_symmetry.space_group_name_H-M   'P 1'
#
loop_
_entity.id
_entity.type
_entity.pdbx_description
1 polymer ?
#
loop_
_entity_poly.entity_id
_entity_poly.type
_entity_poly.pdbx_seq_one_letter_code
_entity_poly.pdbx_strand_id
1 'polypeptide(L)'
;MIPFTWKRKRRFKVRPESVPEEARASRHLDLVIDGFPGSANSFATRALRAMQEKKILIGNHYHSPAETIRAAGMGVPVLMTLRRPADSVSSMVRRWPFVPYQSALRWYVMFYEAIEPHLNRMILSDFPVTTKNLPEVVDGLNAKFGTSFGTQLSPDRMAEFEPRLQQTPAEREERERQKLKIEESYLRETTARRRGAAEAIYERLASRSFRI
;
A
#
# COMPACT_ATOMS: atom_id res chain seq x y z
N MET A 1 -24.42 22.49 -4.66
CA MET A 1 -23.40 21.57 -4.08
C MET A 1 -23.11 20.47 -5.10
N ILE A 2 -21.92 20.43 -5.71
CA ILE A 2 -21.61 19.43 -6.74
C ILE A 2 -21.43 18.06 -6.06
N PRO A 3 -22.11 16.99 -6.50
CA PRO A 3 -21.97 15.66 -5.90
C PRO A 3 -20.51 15.20 -5.86
N PHE A 4 -20.09 14.57 -4.76
CA PHE A 4 -18.73 14.03 -4.56
C PHE A 4 -18.28 13.13 -5.73
N THR A 5 -19.22 12.41 -6.35
CA THR A 5 -19.02 11.54 -7.52
C THR A 5 -18.68 12.31 -8.80
N TRP A 6 -19.16 13.54 -8.97
CA TRP A 6 -18.94 14.36 -10.16
C TRP A 6 -17.59 15.06 -10.18
N LYS A 7 -17.01 15.36 -9.01
CA LYS A 7 -15.60 15.82 -8.92
C LYS A 7 -14.61 14.75 -9.41
N ARG A 8 -14.98 13.47 -9.37
CA ARG A 8 -14.13 12.34 -9.77
C ARG A 8 -14.22 11.97 -11.26
N LYS A 9 -15.31 12.30 -11.98
CA LYS A 9 -15.42 12.00 -13.43
C LYS A 9 -14.33 12.65 -14.29
N ARG A 10 -13.75 13.77 -13.85
CA ARG A 10 -12.58 14.40 -14.51
C ARG A 10 -11.26 13.63 -14.34
N ARG A 11 -11.16 12.68 -13.40
CA ARG A 11 -9.91 11.94 -13.06
C ARG A 11 -9.76 10.58 -13.76
N PHE A 12 -10.77 10.09 -14.49
CA PHE A 12 -10.79 8.72 -15.04
C PHE A 12 -10.40 8.57 -16.52
N LYS A 13 -10.16 9.67 -17.25
CA LYS A 13 -9.51 9.59 -18.57
C LYS A 13 -8.02 9.87 -18.38
N VAL A 14 -7.19 8.87 -18.67
CA VAL A 14 -5.74 9.04 -18.79
C VAL A 14 -5.50 10.13 -19.85
N ARG A 15 -4.87 11.22 -19.44
CA ARG A 15 -4.36 12.28 -20.31
C ARG A 15 -2.85 12.38 -20.10
N PRO A 16 -2.08 12.96 -21.03
CA PRO A 16 -0.65 13.22 -20.81
C PRO A 16 -0.39 13.99 -19.51
N GLU A 17 -1.35 14.81 -19.06
CA GLU A 17 -1.27 15.62 -17.85
C GLU A 17 -1.89 14.97 -16.60
N SER A 18 -2.52 13.79 -16.73
CA SER A 18 -3.10 13.10 -15.57
C SER A 18 -2.00 12.49 -14.71
N VAL A 19 -2.04 12.76 -13.40
CA VAL A 19 -1.13 12.12 -12.44
C VAL A 19 -1.46 10.62 -12.41
N PRO A 20 -0.52 9.72 -12.76
CA PRO A 20 -0.78 8.28 -12.85
C PRO A 20 -1.37 7.65 -11.58
N GLU A 21 -1.12 8.30 -10.45
CA GLU A 21 -1.49 7.92 -9.07
C GLU A 21 -2.99 7.85 -8.81
N GLU A 22 -3.85 8.44 -9.65
CA GLU A 22 -5.30 8.44 -9.43
C GLU A 22 -6.11 8.04 -10.68
N ALA A 23 -5.42 7.62 -11.74
CA ALA A 23 -6.02 7.23 -13.01
C ALA A 23 -6.14 5.71 -13.12
N ARG A 24 -7.17 5.21 -13.81
CA ARG A 24 -7.42 3.77 -14.02
C ARG A 24 -6.16 3.01 -14.44
N ALA A 25 -5.99 1.78 -13.95
CA ALA A 25 -4.89 0.92 -14.37
C ALA A 25 -4.87 0.77 -15.90
N SER A 26 -3.69 1.00 -16.48
CA SER A 26 -3.46 0.99 -17.93
C SER A 26 -2.14 0.29 -18.27
N ARG A 27 -1.98 -0.16 -19.53
CA ARG A 27 -0.74 -0.79 -20.03
C ARG A 27 0.44 0.18 -20.14
N HIS A 28 0.20 1.49 -20.01
CA HIS A 28 1.24 2.51 -20.07
C HIS A 28 1.91 2.75 -18.73
N LEU A 29 1.44 2.10 -17.66
CA LEU A 29 2.11 2.15 -16.37
C LEU A 29 3.34 1.25 -16.39
N ASP A 30 4.43 1.74 -15.80
CA ASP A 30 5.63 0.93 -15.60
C ASP A 30 5.41 -0.10 -14.47
N LEU A 31 4.59 0.25 -13.48
CA LEU A 31 4.35 -0.55 -12.27
C LEU A 31 3.05 -0.11 -11.58
N VAL A 32 2.42 -1.04 -10.87
CA VAL A 32 1.42 -0.72 -9.84
C VAL A 32 1.96 -1.07 -8.45
N ILE A 33 1.88 -0.12 -7.51
CA ILE A 33 2.13 -0.35 -6.08
C ILE A 33 0.82 -0.10 -5.36
N ASP A 34 0.21 -1.16 -4.83
CA ASP A 34 -1.05 -1.04 -4.11
C ASP A 34 -1.19 -2.10 -3.02
N GLY A 35 -2.22 -1.94 -2.21
CA GLY A 35 -2.47 -2.73 -1.02
C GLY A 35 -3.51 -2.03 -0.17
N PHE A 36 -3.98 -2.69 0.88
CA PHE A 36 -4.94 -2.07 1.78
C PHE A 36 -4.37 -0.77 2.38
N PRO A 37 -5.16 0.30 2.57
CA PRO A 37 -4.68 1.54 3.17
C PRO A 37 -3.91 1.31 4.48
N GLY A 38 -2.82 2.06 4.68
CA GLY A 38 -1.96 1.89 5.87
C GLY A 38 -0.90 0.79 5.75
N SER A 39 -0.78 0.12 4.60
CA SER A 39 0.19 -0.98 4.35
C SER A 39 1.48 -0.56 3.65
N ALA A 40 2.00 0.65 3.88
CA ALA A 40 3.23 1.20 3.23
C ALA A 40 3.14 1.56 1.73
N ASN A 41 1.95 1.58 1.11
CA ASN A 41 1.77 2.00 -0.29
C ASN A 41 2.50 3.31 -0.67
N SER A 42 2.27 4.38 0.10
CA SER A 42 2.87 5.69 -0.17
C SER A 42 4.38 5.70 0.08
N PHE A 43 4.86 4.95 1.07
CA PHE A 43 6.29 4.80 1.34
C PHE A 43 6.96 4.14 0.13
N ALA A 44 6.48 2.96 -0.28
CA ALA A 44 7.06 2.20 -1.39
C ALA A 44 7.03 2.98 -2.71
N THR A 45 5.90 3.65 -3.01
CA THR A 45 5.80 4.52 -4.21
C THR A 45 6.86 5.59 -4.21
N ARG A 46 6.94 6.35 -3.11
CA ARG A 46 7.90 7.44 -3.05
C ARG A 46 9.31 6.83 -3.14
N ALA A 47 9.62 5.81 -2.33
CA ALA A 47 11.00 5.35 -2.16
C ALA A 47 11.54 4.80 -3.47
N LEU A 48 10.72 4.03 -4.19
CA LEU A 48 11.06 3.59 -5.53
C LEU A 48 11.34 4.76 -6.48
N ARG A 49 10.51 5.80 -6.48
CA ARG A 49 10.73 6.98 -7.35
C ARG A 49 12.05 7.67 -7.06
N ALA A 50 12.46 7.75 -5.80
CA ALA A 50 13.75 8.33 -5.46
C ALA A 50 14.95 7.47 -5.85
N MET A 51 14.74 6.16 -6.04
CA MET A 51 15.75 5.27 -6.62
C MET A 51 15.85 5.41 -8.15
N GLN A 52 14.95 6.16 -8.81
CA GLN A 52 14.96 6.30 -10.26
C GLN A 52 15.63 7.59 -10.73
N GLU A 53 16.47 7.47 -11.77
CA GLU A 53 17.00 8.62 -12.52
C GLU A 53 15.93 9.25 -13.42
N LYS A 54 15.09 8.41 -14.02
CA LYS A 54 14.02 8.82 -14.93
C LYS A 54 12.66 8.74 -14.26
N LYS A 55 11.73 9.57 -14.72
CA LYS A 55 10.34 9.52 -14.26
C LYS A 55 9.71 8.19 -14.69
N ILE A 56 9.17 7.45 -13.74
CA ILE A 56 8.35 6.26 -13.96
C ILE A 56 6.88 6.53 -13.63
N LEU A 57 5.99 5.90 -14.39
CA LEU A 57 4.54 5.97 -14.28
C LEU A 57 4.06 4.85 -13.34
N ILE A 58 3.85 5.21 -12.07
CA ILE A 58 3.37 4.29 -11.04
C ILE A 58 1.86 4.50 -10.82
N GLY A 59 1.06 3.44 -11.00
CA GLY A 59 -0.31 3.40 -10.51
C GLY A 59 -0.33 3.04 -9.03
N ASN A 60 -1.05 3.80 -8.22
CA ASN A 60 -1.20 3.54 -6.79
C ASN A 60 -2.53 4.11 -6.29
N HIS A 61 -2.77 4.10 -4.98
CA HIS A 61 -3.93 4.74 -4.35
C HIS A 61 -5.30 4.30 -4.87
N TYR A 62 -5.37 3.19 -5.62
CA TYR A 62 -6.64 2.60 -6.02
C TYR A 62 -7.35 2.06 -4.78
N HIS A 63 -6.60 1.35 -3.92
CA HIS A 63 -7.15 0.59 -2.80
C HIS A 63 -8.33 -0.29 -3.25
N SER A 64 -8.29 -0.71 -4.52
CA SER A 64 -9.35 -1.42 -5.21
C SER A 64 -8.74 -2.69 -5.79
N PRO A 65 -9.15 -3.87 -5.30
CA PRO A 65 -8.59 -5.12 -5.80
C PRO A 65 -8.83 -5.27 -7.30
N ALA A 66 -9.95 -4.76 -7.82
CA ALA A 66 -10.29 -4.82 -9.24
C ALA A 66 -9.26 -4.10 -10.13
N GLU A 67 -8.72 -2.95 -9.72
CA GLU A 67 -7.73 -2.22 -10.52
C GLU A 67 -6.37 -2.92 -10.48
N THR A 68 -5.97 -3.45 -9.32
CA THR A 68 -4.72 -4.20 -9.18
C THR A 68 -4.75 -5.53 -9.94
N ILE A 69 -5.87 -6.25 -9.87
CA ILE A 69 -6.10 -7.49 -10.64
C ILE A 69 -6.10 -7.18 -12.13
N ARG A 70 -6.73 -6.07 -12.55
CA ARG A 70 -6.70 -5.61 -13.95
C ARG A 70 -5.27 -5.33 -14.42
N ALA A 71 -4.45 -4.66 -13.62
CA ALA A 71 -3.05 -4.38 -13.94
C ALA A 71 -2.25 -5.68 -14.14
N ALA A 72 -2.33 -6.61 -13.17
CA ALA A 72 -1.71 -7.93 -13.29
C ALA A 72 -2.22 -8.72 -14.50
N GLY A 73 -3.52 -8.62 -14.78
CA GLY A 73 -4.18 -9.18 -15.96
C GLY A 73 -3.60 -8.69 -17.28
N MET A 74 -3.17 -7.43 -17.32
CA MET A 74 -2.51 -6.81 -18.47
C MET A 74 -1.00 -7.08 -18.54
N GLY A 75 -0.40 -7.74 -17.54
CA GLY A 75 1.04 -7.98 -17.47
C GLY A 75 1.85 -6.76 -16.99
N VAL A 76 1.18 -5.75 -16.44
CA VAL A 76 1.87 -4.65 -15.75
C VAL A 76 2.46 -5.21 -14.45
N PRO A 77 3.74 -4.94 -14.12
CA PRO A 77 4.33 -5.33 -12.84
C PRO A 77 3.47 -4.84 -11.67
N VAL A 78 3.30 -5.67 -10.64
CA VAL A 78 2.53 -5.32 -9.44
C VAL A 78 3.33 -5.65 -8.18
N LEU A 79 3.54 -4.64 -7.35
CA LEU A 79 3.95 -4.77 -5.96
C LEU A 79 2.71 -4.65 -5.07
N MET A 80 2.26 -5.77 -4.53
CA MET A 80 1.19 -5.86 -3.54
C MET A 80 1.79 -5.71 -2.14
N THR A 81 1.46 -4.64 -1.44
CA THR A 81 1.91 -4.43 -0.06
C THR A 81 0.95 -5.10 0.93
N LEU A 82 1.49 -5.66 2.01
CA LEU A 82 0.74 -6.36 3.06
C LEU A 82 1.19 -5.86 4.44
N ARG A 83 0.24 -5.67 5.35
CA ARG A 83 0.52 -5.32 6.75
C ARG A 83 -0.47 -6.00 7.66
N ARG A 84 -0.08 -6.27 8.91
CA ARG A 84 -0.98 -6.77 9.95
C ARG A 84 -2.29 -5.96 10.00
N PRO A 85 -3.44 -6.62 10.16
CA PRO A 85 -4.74 -5.97 10.02
C PRO A 85 -4.94 -4.88 11.06
N ALA A 86 -4.63 -5.15 12.34
CA ALA A 86 -4.75 -4.16 13.41
C ALA A 86 -4.00 -2.86 13.09
N ASP A 87 -2.75 -2.95 12.64
CA ASP A 87 -1.94 -1.77 12.33
C ASP A 87 -2.44 -1.01 11.09
N SER A 88 -2.80 -1.74 10.04
CA SER A 88 -3.24 -1.14 8.77
C SER A 88 -4.60 -0.45 8.91
N VAL A 89 -5.56 -1.12 9.56
CA VAL A 89 -6.89 -0.59 9.86
C VAL A 89 -6.79 0.63 10.79
N SER A 90 -6.02 0.54 11.87
CA SER A 90 -5.76 1.67 12.76
C SER A 90 -5.13 2.86 12.04
N SER A 91 -4.15 2.60 11.17
CA SER A 91 -3.53 3.64 10.34
C SER A 91 -4.54 4.31 9.40
N MET A 92 -5.45 3.52 8.82
CA MET A 92 -6.50 3.99 7.93
C MET A 92 -7.55 4.82 8.66
N VAL A 93 -8.10 4.30 9.77
CA VAL A 93 -9.12 4.99 10.57
C VAL A 93 -8.57 6.29 11.13
N ARG A 94 -7.29 6.33 11.55
CA ARG A 94 -6.64 7.59 11.95
C ARG A 94 -6.65 8.65 10.84
N ARG A 95 -6.56 8.24 9.57
CA ARG A 95 -6.63 9.15 8.41
C ARG A 95 -8.08 9.51 8.04
N TRP A 96 -9.00 8.57 8.23
CA TRP A 96 -10.42 8.71 7.92
C TRP A 96 -11.27 8.30 9.13
N PRO A 97 -11.36 9.15 10.16
CA PRO A 97 -11.95 8.80 11.46
C PRO A 97 -13.47 8.55 11.39
N PHE A 98 -14.10 8.93 10.28
CA PHE A 98 -15.51 8.63 10.01
C PHE A 98 -15.75 7.19 9.56
N VAL A 99 -14.70 6.41 9.26
CA VAL A 99 -14.84 5.00 8.87
C VAL A 99 -14.81 4.12 10.13
N PRO A 100 -15.87 3.36 10.44
CA PRO A 100 -15.88 2.48 11.60
C PRO A 100 -14.84 1.35 11.46
N TYR A 101 -14.21 0.97 12.57
CA TYR A 101 -13.23 -0.13 12.60
C TYR A 101 -13.78 -1.45 12.03
N GLN A 102 -15.04 -1.76 12.27
CA GLN A 102 -15.70 -2.96 11.74
C GLN A 102 -15.75 -2.98 10.21
N SER A 103 -16.10 -1.83 9.61
CA SER A 103 -16.16 -1.66 8.16
C SER A 103 -14.78 -1.71 7.54
N ALA A 104 -13.80 -1.06 8.19
CA ALA A 104 -12.40 -1.10 7.79
C ALA A 104 -11.84 -2.52 7.78
N LEU A 105 -12.08 -3.28 8.85
CA LEU A 105 -11.60 -4.66 8.99
C LEU A 105 -12.27 -5.60 7.99
N ARG A 106 -13.58 -5.42 7.74
CA ARG A 106 -14.28 -6.15 6.67
C ARG A 106 -13.68 -5.84 5.29
N TRP A 107 -13.37 -4.57 5.02
CA TRP A 107 -12.74 -4.18 3.76
C TRP A 107 -11.34 -4.80 3.62
N TYR A 108 -10.54 -4.82 4.69
CA TYR A 108 -9.23 -5.49 4.69
C TYR A 108 -9.35 -6.95 4.24
N VAL A 109 -10.27 -7.69 4.87
CA VAL A 109 -10.57 -9.09 4.54
C VAL A 109 -10.95 -9.23 3.07
N MET A 110 -11.98 -8.50 2.63
CA MET A 110 -12.46 -8.56 1.24
C MET A 110 -11.41 -8.17 0.21
N PHE A 111 -10.55 -7.20 0.53
CA PHE A 111 -9.49 -6.74 -0.35
C PHE A 111 -8.49 -7.87 -0.60
N TYR A 112 -7.96 -8.48 0.46
CA TYR A 112 -6.92 -9.49 0.33
C TYR A 112 -7.47 -10.86 -0.11
N GLU A 113 -8.70 -11.21 0.24
CA GLU A 113 -9.39 -12.38 -0.34
C GLU A 113 -9.52 -12.28 -1.85
N ALA A 114 -9.86 -11.09 -2.38
CA ALA A 114 -9.96 -10.87 -3.81
C ALA A 114 -8.59 -10.93 -4.52
N ILE A 115 -7.52 -10.49 -3.86
CA ILE A 115 -6.15 -10.51 -4.40
C ILE A 115 -5.53 -11.90 -4.38
N GLU A 116 -5.83 -12.71 -3.35
CA GLU A 116 -5.16 -13.99 -3.08
C GLU A 116 -5.02 -14.95 -4.28
N PRO A 117 -6.06 -15.14 -5.14
CA PRO A 117 -5.97 -16.02 -6.30
C PRO A 117 -5.02 -15.53 -7.40
N HIS A 118 -4.64 -14.24 -7.36
CA HIS A 118 -3.86 -13.58 -8.41
C HIS A 118 -2.40 -13.32 -8.01
N LEU A 119 -1.99 -13.71 -6.79
CA LEU A 119 -0.66 -13.41 -6.25
C LEU A 119 0.50 -13.98 -7.07
N ASN A 120 0.28 -15.06 -7.83
CA ASN A 120 1.30 -15.60 -8.74
C ASN A 120 1.73 -14.60 -9.83
N ARG A 121 0.89 -13.61 -10.15
CA ARG A 121 1.15 -12.55 -11.14
C ARG A 121 1.67 -11.26 -10.50
N MET A 122 2.03 -11.28 -9.22
CA MET A 122 2.43 -10.12 -8.43
C MET A 122 3.67 -10.46 -7.58
N ILE A 123 4.35 -9.44 -7.04
CA ILE A 123 5.20 -9.60 -5.86
C ILE A 123 4.38 -9.15 -4.66
N LEU A 124 4.21 -10.02 -3.67
CA LEU A 124 3.62 -9.68 -2.39
C LEU A 124 4.75 -9.34 -1.41
N SER A 125 4.72 -8.17 -0.79
CA SER A 125 5.75 -7.76 0.18
C SER A 125 5.09 -7.34 1.48
N ASP A 126 5.54 -7.92 2.59
CA ASP A 126 5.04 -7.55 3.91
C ASP A 126 5.60 -6.19 4.37
N PHE A 127 5.02 -5.61 5.41
CA PHE A 127 5.34 -4.25 5.82
C PHE A 127 6.80 -4.10 6.30
N PRO A 128 7.34 -4.99 7.15
CA PRO A 128 8.76 -4.95 7.52
C PRO A 128 9.70 -5.02 6.32
N VAL A 129 9.48 -5.95 5.38
CA VAL A 129 10.33 -6.08 4.19
C VAL A 129 10.19 -4.84 3.30
N THR A 130 8.95 -4.40 3.03
CA THR A 130 8.68 -3.20 2.22
C THR A 130 9.34 -1.94 2.78
N THR A 131 9.42 -1.80 4.11
CA THR A 131 9.92 -0.56 4.75
C THR A 131 11.41 -0.57 5.05
N LYS A 132 12.02 -1.75 5.22
CA LYS A 132 13.44 -1.89 5.59
C LYS A 132 14.32 -2.36 4.45
N ASN A 133 13.77 -3.15 3.53
CA ASN A 133 14.49 -3.90 2.51
C ASN A 133 13.79 -3.73 1.15
N LEU A 134 13.38 -2.50 0.83
CA LEU A 134 12.72 -2.20 -0.44
C LEU A 134 13.63 -2.49 -1.64
N PRO A 135 14.94 -2.19 -1.64
CA PRO A 135 15.83 -2.52 -2.76
C PRO A 135 15.75 -3.98 -3.19
N GLU A 136 15.74 -4.90 -2.23
CA GLU A 136 15.66 -6.35 -2.46
C GLU A 136 14.31 -6.76 -3.08
N VAL A 137 13.22 -6.11 -2.65
CA VAL A 137 11.89 -6.29 -3.26
C VAL A 137 11.89 -5.80 -4.71
N VAL A 138 12.59 -4.70 -4.99
CA VAL A 138 12.71 -4.15 -6.35
C VAL A 138 13.56 -5.04 -7.24
N ASP A 139 14.63 -5.63 -6.73
CA ASP A 139 15.36 -6.68 -7.45
C ASP A 139 14.47 -7.89 -7.75
N GLY A 140 13.65 -8.32 -6.81
CA GLY A 140 12.64 -9.36 -7.03
C GLY A 140 11.61 -9.00 -8.11
N LEU A 141 11.16 -7.73 -8.16
CA LEU A 141 10.30 -7.22 -9.23
C LEU A 141 11.02 -7.28 -10.59
N ASN A 142 12.26 -6.81 -10.65
CA ASN A 142 13.10 -6.83 -11.85
C ASN A 142 13.27 -8.26 -12.38
N ALA A 143 13.63 -9.20 -11.51
CA ALA A 143 13.79 -10.60 -11.88
C ALA A 143 12.48 -11.25 -12.36
N LYS A 144 11.34 -10.97 -11.69
CA LYS A 144 10.05 -11.59 -12.04
C LYS A 144 9.45 -11.04 -13.33
N PHE A 145 9.59 -9.75 -13.59
CA PHE A 145 8.91 -9.06 -14.68
C PHE A 145 9.83 -8.63 -15.83
N GLY A 146 11.15 -8.86 -15.72
CA GLY A 146 12.12 -8.41 -16.71
C GLY A 146 12.27 -6.89 -16.77
N THR A 147 12.00 -6.20 -15.66
CA THR A 147 12.18 -4.74 -15.54
C THR A 147 13.60 -4.40 -15.09
N SER A 148 13.95 -3.11 -15.16
CA SER A 148 15.27 -2.59 -14.78
C SER A 148 15.16 -1.36 -13.87
N PHE A 149 14.29 -1.43 -12.85
CA PHE A 149 14.15 -0.35 -11.88
C PHE A 149 15.43 -0.21 -11.05
N GLY A 150 15.84 1.03 -10.79
CA GLY A 150 16.96 1.31 -9.89
C GLY A 150 16.65 0.88 -8.45
N THR A 151 17.66 0.36 -7.77
CA THR A 151 17.60 -0.13 -6.38
C THR A 151 18.45 0.70 -5.42
N GLN A 152 19.25 1.62 -5.94
CA GLN A 152 20.07 2.51 -5.14
C GLN A 152 19.31 3.78 -4.79
N LEU A 153 19.29 4.11 -3.49
CA LEU A 153 18.71 5.33 -2.99
C LEU A 153 19.84 6.29 -2.62
N SER A 154 19.96 7.42 -3.32
CA SER A 154 21.02 8.37 -2.99
C SER A 154 20.81 8.95 -1.58
N PRO A 155 21.87 9.18 -0.80
CA PRO A 155 21.77 9.79 0.54
C PRO A 155 21.03 11.13 0.54
N ASP A 156 21.20 11.94 -0.50
CA ASP A 156 20.54 13.24 -0.64
C ASP A 156 19.03 13.10 -0.82
N ARG A 157 18.57 12.09 -1.56
CA ARG A 157 17.14 11.79 -1.69
C ARG A 157 16.59 11.10 -0.45
N MET A 158 17.39 10.33 0.29
CA MET A 158 16.98 9.77 1.58
C MET A 158 16.55 10.85 2.60
N ALA A 159 17.22 11.99 2.63
CA ALA A 159 16.92 13.09 3.56
C ALA A 159 15.56 13.78 3.25
N GLU A 160 15.15 13.82 1.99
CA GLU A 160 13.84 14.36 1.55
C GLU A 160 12.67 13.43 1.91
N PHE A 161 12.99 12.17 2.20
CA PHE A 161 12.05 11.08 2.03
C PHE A 161 11.06 10.88 3.17
N GLU A 162 11.41 11.25 4.40
CA GLU A 162 10.46 11.20 5.50
C GLU A 162 10.95 12.01 6.71
N PRO A 163 10.54 13.28 6.90
CA PRO A 163 10.78 14.00 8.17
C PRO A 163 10.17 13.26 9.38
N ARG A 164 9.28 12.27 9.15
CA ARG A 164 8.78 11.36 10.20
C ARG A 164 9.81 10.37 10.74
N LEU A 165 11.00 10.25 10.15
CA LEU A 165 12.11 9.49 10.74
C LEU A 165 12.88 10.31 11.77
N GLN A 166 12.81 11.64 11.66
CA GLN A 166 13.44 12.60 12.59
C GLN A 166 12.47 13.00 13.71
N GLN A 167 11.83 12.01 14.34
CA GLN A 167 10.93 12.32 15.47
C GLN A 167 11.73 12.59 16.73
N THR A 168 11.41 13.70 17.39
CA THR A 168 11.87 13.99 18.75
C THR A 168 11.35 12.93 19.73
N PRO A 169 12.01 12.70 20.87
CA PRO A 169 11.51 11.79 21.90
C PRO A 169 10.05 12.09 22.32
N ALA A 170 9.70 13.37 22.46
CA ALA A 170 8.34 13.79 22.81
C ALA A 170 7.29 13.41 21.75
N GLU A 171 7.60 13.54 20.46
CA GLU A 171 6.72 13.11 19.37
C GLU A 171 6.57 11.58 19.31
N ARG A 172 7.62 10.83 19.69
CA ARG A 172 7.55 9.37 19.79
C ARG A 172 6.63 8.94 20.92
N GLU A 173 6.79 9.52 22.11
CA GLU A 173 5.91 9.23 23.24
C GLU A 173 4.45 9.58 22.95
N GLU A 174 4.19 10.73 22.33
CA GLU A 174 2.83 11.11 21.95
C GLU A 174 2.21 10.13 20.94
N ARG A 175 3.01 9.64 19.98
CA ARG A 175 2.54 8.60 19.06
C ARG A 175 2.25 7.27 19.76
N GLU A 176 3.08 6.85 20.71
CA GLU A 176 2.80 5.63 21.48
C GLU A 176 1.52 5.78 22.30
N ARG A 177 1.28 6.93 22.94
CA ARG A 177 0.01 7.23 23.62
C ARG A 177 -1.19 7.17 22.65
N GLN A 178 -1.05 7.77 21.48
CA GLN A 178 -2.10 7.73 20.45
C GLN A 178 -2.34 6.31 19.94
N LYS A 179 -1.28 5.52 19.77
CA LYS A 179 -1.35 4.13 19.33
C LYS A 179 -2.12 3.27 20.33
N LEU A 180 -1.87 3.43 21.64
CA LEU A 180 -2.61 2.73 22.68
C LEU A 180 -4.11 3.06 22.66
N LYS A 181 -4.47 4.35 22.57
CA LYS A 181 -5.89 4.76 22.46
C LYS A 181 -6.58 4.19 21.22
N ILE A 182 -5.86 4.17 20.10
CA ILE A 182 -6.32 3.62 18.83
C ILE A 182 -6.52 2.10 18.94
N GLU A 183 -5.60 1.40 19.60
CA GLU A 183 -5.69 -0.03 19.86
C GLU A 183 -6.88 -0.37 20.76
N GLU A 184 -7.09 0.37 21.85
CA GLU A 184 -8.27 0.22 22.71
C GLU A 184 -9.57 0.41 21.91
N SER A 185 -9.62 1.41 21.04
CA SER A 185 -10.78 1.70 20.18
C SER A 185 -11.01 0.56 19.18
N TYR A 186 -9.94 0.06 18.56
CA TYR A 186 -9.99 -1.11 17.67
C TYR A 186 -10.54 -2.35 18.38
N LEU A 187 -10.06 -2.63 19.60
CA LEU A 187 -10.49 -3.78 20.40
C LEU A 187 -11.96 -3.66 20.83
N ARG A 188 -12.37 -2.46 21.28
CA ARG A 188 -13.74 -2.18 21.72
C ARG A 188 -14.74 -2.26 20.58
N GLU A 189 -14.37 -1.75 19.41
CA GLU A 189 -15.27 -1.62 18.27
C GLU A 189 -15.29 -2.86 17.38
N THR A 190 -14.41 -3.84 17.58
CA THR A 190 -14.36 -5.06 16.75
C THR A 190 -14.54 -6.33 17.58
N THR A 191 -15.16 -7.34 16.98
CA THR A 191 -15.34 -8.65 17.63
C THR A 191 -14.11 -9.53 17.42
N ALA A 192 -13.81 -10.41 18.38
CA ALA A 192 -12.72 -11.39 18.27
C ALA A 192 -12.81 -12.23 16.98
N ARG A 193 -14.03 -12.65 16.59
CA ARG A 193 -14.28 -13.37 15.34
C ARG A 193 -13.80 -12.60 14.10
N ARG A 194 -14.11 -11.30 14.00
CA ARG A 194 -13.70 -10.47 12.85
C ARG A 194 -12.19 -10.24 12.83
N ARG A 195 -11.59 -10.00 14.02
CA ARG A 195 -10.14 -9.87 14.16
C ARG A 195 -9.44 -11.16 13.73
N GLY A 196 -9.90 -12.32 14.22
CA GLY A 196 -9.37 -13.63 13.85
C GLY A 196 -9.45 -13.91 12.36
N ALA A 197 -10.54 -13.55 11.68
CA ALA A 197 -10.65 -13.71 10.23
C ALA A 197 -9.61 -12.87 9.45
N ALA A 198 -9.39 -11.62 9.88
CA ALA A 198 -8.41 -10.75 9.24
C ALA A 198 -6.96 -11.22 9.50
N GLU A 199 -6.65 -11.66 10.73
CA GLU A 199 -5.34 -12.24 11.04
C GLU A 199 -5.11 -13.54 10.26
N ALA A 200 -6.12 -14.41 10.12
CA ALA A 200 -5.99 -15.65 9.36
C ALA A 200 -5.68 -15.41 7.86
N ILE A 201 -6.24 -14.35 7.26
CA ILE A 201 -5.88 -13.93 5.90
C ILE A 201 -4.46 -13.39 5.87
N TYR A 202 -4.10 -12.52 6.82
CA TYR A 202 -2.75 -11.96 6.91
C TYR A 202 -1.70 -13.07 6.99
N GLU A 203 -1.82 -14.02 7.91
CA GLU A 203 -0.86 -15.11 8.11
C GLU A 203 -0.73 -15.98 6.85
N ARG A 204 -1.87 -16.31 6.23
CA ARG A 204 -1.90 -17.09 4.99
C ARG A 204 -1.15 -16.37 3.87
N LEU A 205 -1.34 -15.05 3.71
CA LEU A 205 -0.66 -14.27 2.69
C LEU A 205 0.80 -14.00 3.04
N ALA A 206 1.13 -13.74 4.31
CA ALA A 206 2.48 -13.52 4.78
C ALA A 206 3.37 -14.75 4.55
N SER A 207 2.82 -15.96 4.67
CA SER A 207 3.57 -17.18 4.33
C SER A 207 4.04 -17.24 2.86
N ARG A 208 3.35 -16.50 1.98
CA ARG A 208 3.58 -16.38 0.53
C ARG A 208 4.25 -15.06 0.15
N SER A 209 4.60 -14.20 1.12
CA SER A 209 5.28 -12.95 0.82
C SER A 209 6.69 -13.22 0.31
N PHE A 210 7.22 -12.26 -0.43
CA PHE A 210 8.60 -12.19 -0.84
C PHE A 210 9.51 -12.38 0.38
N ARG A 211 10.52 -13.23 0.22
CA ARG A 211 11.52 -13.54 1.23
C ARG A 211 12.86 -13.09 0.69
N ILE A 212 13.65 -12.49 1.56
CA ILE A 212 15.04 -12.11 1.33
C ILE A 212 15.92 -13.30 1.66
#